data_AF-A0A933NYL1-F1
#
_entry.id   AF-A0A933NYL1-F1
#
_cell.length_a   1.000
_cell.length_b   1.000
_cell.length_c   1.000
_cell.angle_alpha   90.00
_cell.angle_beta   90.00
_cell.angle_gamma   90.00
#
_symmetry.space_group_name_H-M   'P 1'
#
loop_
_entity.id
_entity.type
_entity.pdbx_description
1 polymer ?
#
loop_
_entity_poly.entity_id
_entity_poly.type
_entity_poly.pdbx_seq_one_letter_code
_entity_poly.pdbx_strand_id
1 'polypeptide(L)'
;MIAILLYLIGLISALVTVVAVGFDAPPIYSALLAASQSGSQNLLPALGVAAKGLGWALMPFLGGLLLMGFARIMMLLGSINRALKGPA
;
A
#
# COMPACT_ATOMS: atom_id res chain seq x y z
N MET A 1 1.90 -2.09 23.79
CA MET A 1 0.53 -2.05 23.23
C MET A 1 0.43 -1.17 21.99
N ILE A 2 0.86 0.10 22.05
CA ILE A 2 0.73 1.05 20.93
C ILE A 2 1.40 0.55 19.62
N ALA A 3 2.61 -0.02 19.69
CA ALA A 3 3.30 -0.52 18.49
C ALA A 3 2.54 -1.64 17.76
N ILE A 4 1.86 -2.53 18.51
CA ILE A 4 1.06 -3.62 17.90
C ILE A 4 -0.16 -3.03 17.19
N LEU A 5 -0.81 -2.04 17.79
CA LEU A 5 -1.94 -1.34 17.19
C LEU A 5 -1.54 -0.59 15.91
N LEU A 6 -0.39 0.09 15.92
CA LEU A 6 0.14 0.78 14.73
C LEU A 6 0.45 -0.21 13.59
N TYR A 7 1.00 -1.38 13.92
CA TYR A 7 1.24 -2.43 12.94
C TYR A 7 -0.08 -2.93 12.33
N LEU A 8 -1.10 -3.19 13.15
CA LEU A 8 -2.40 -3.65 12.69
C LEU A 8 -3.12 -2.62 11.81
N ILE A 9 -3.10 -1.34 12.20
CA ILE A 9 -3.69 -0.26 11.40
C ILE A 9 -2.99 -0.18 10.04
N GLY A 10 -1.65 -0.24 10.03
CA GLY A 10 -0.89 -0.23 8.79
C GLY A 10 -1.19 -1.43 7.89
N LEU A 11 -1.28 -2.63 8.49
CA LEU A 11 -1.62 -3.87 7.80
C LEU A 11 -3.02 -3.80 7.18
N ILE A 12 -4.03 -3.38 7.95
CA ILE A 12 -5.42 -3.27 7.47
C ILE A 12 -5.50 -2.24 6.34
N SER A 13 -4.86 -1.08 6.50
CA SER A 13 -4.82 -0.05 5.46
C SER A 13 -4.26 -0.58 4.14
N ALA A 14 -3.11 -1.28 4.20
CA ALA A 14 -2.50 -1.87 3.01
C ALA A 14 -3.38 -2.97 2.38
N LEU A 15 -3.93 -3.88 3.19
CA LEU A 15 -4.79 -4.97 2.73
C LEU A 15 -6.07 -4.48 2.06
N VAL A 16 -6.80 -3.57 2.72
CA VAL A 16 -8.04 -3.01 2.18
C VAL A 16 -7.75 -2.28 0.87
N THR A 17 -6.65 -1.53 0.80
CA THR A 17 -6.26 -0.82 -0.41
C THR A 17 -5.97 -1.78 -1.56
N VAL A 18 -5.22 -2.86 -1.32
CA VAL A 18 -4.92 -3.88 -2.34
C VAL A 18 -6.20 -4.58 -2.81
N VAL A 19 -7.10 -4.92 -1.89
CA VAL A 19 -8.38 -5.56 -2.22
C VAL A 19 -9.25 -4.63 -3.07
N ALA A 20 -9.39 -3.36 -2.68
CA ALA A 20 -10.19 -2.38 -3.40
C ALA A 20 -9.62 -2.11 -4.81
N VAL A 21 -8.31 -1.96 -4.95
CA VAL A 21 -7.65 -1.87 -6.27
C VAL A 21 -7.88 -3.14 -7.10
N GLY A 22 -7.87 -4.31 -6.46
CA GLY A 22 -8.17 -5.58 -7.13
C GLY A 22 -9.58 -5.63 -7.72
N PHE A 23 -10.57 -5.03 -7.06
CA PHE A 23 -11.93 -4.89 -7.59
C PHE A 23 -12.01 -3.93 -8.79
N ASP A 24 -11.21 -2.87 -8.80
CA ASP A 24 -11.15 -1.89 -9.90
C ASP A 24 -10.24 -2.33 -11.07
N ALA A 25 -9.48 -3.42 -10.92
CA ALA A 25 -8.52 -3.87 -11.92
C ALA A 25 -9.13 -4.34 -13.26
N PRO A 26 -10.25 -5.10 -13.30
CA PRO A 26 -10.83 -5.57 -14.57
C PRO A 26 -11.17 -4.47 -15.59
N PRO A 27 -11.85 -3.35 -15.23
CA PRO A 27 -12.13 -2.27 -16.18
C PRO A 27 -10.87 -1.50 -16.60
N ILE A 28 -9.87 -1.38 -15.73
CA ILE A 28 -8.58 -0.75 -16.08
C ILE A 28 -7.84 -1.60 -17.11
N TYR A 29 -7.81 -2.92 -16.91
CA TYR A 29 -7.19 -3.86 -17.83
C TYR A 29 -7.86 -3.85 -19.20
N SER A 30 -9.19 -3.89 -19.27
CA SER A 30 -9.92 -3.87 -20.53
C SER A 30 -9.70 -2.56 -21.31
N ALA A 31 -9.65 -1.42 -20.61
CA ALA A 31 -9.33 -0.13 -21.22
C ALA A 31 -7.91 -0.08 -21.80
N LEU A 32 -6.91 -0.61 -21.07
CA LEU A 32 -5.53 -0.70 -21.54
C LEU A 32 -5.38 -1.67 -22.72
N LEU A 33 -6.07 -2.81 -22.68
CA LEU A 33 -6.06 -3.78 -23.77
C LEU A 33 -6.68 -3.17 -25.04
N ALA A 34 -7.82 -2.50 -24.93
CA ALA A 34 -8.45 -1.80 -26.06
C ALA A 34 -7.54 -0.70 -26.63
N ALA A 35 -6.90 0.08 -25.75
CA ALA A 35 -5.93 1.09 -26.17
C ALA A 35 -4.74 0.48 -26.92
N SER A 36 -4.21 -0.66 -26.44
CA SER A 36 -3.10 -1.37 -27.08
C SER A 36 -3.44 -1.89 -28.49
N GLN A 37 -4.69 -2.31 -28.70
CA GLN A 37 -5.19 -2.78 -29.99
C GLN A 37 -5.50 -1.63 -30.96
N SER A 38 -5.77 -0.42 -30.45
CA SER A 38 -6.13 0.77 -31.24
C SER A 38 -4.94 1.60 -31.76
N GLY A 39 -3.70 1.18 -31.44
CA GLY A 39 -2.47 1.87 -31.83
C GLY A 39 -1.79 2.63 -30.68
N SER A 40 -0.45 2.75 -30.76
CA SER A 40 0.42 3.27 -29.68
C SER A 40 0.09 4.70 -29.23
N GLN A 41 -0.51 5.49 -30.12
CA GLN A 41 -0.98 6.86 -29.83
C GLN A 41 -2.03 6.95 -28.73
N ASN A 42 -2.84 5.89 -28.53
CA ASN A 42 -3.89 5.84 -27.50
C ASN A 42 -3.43 5.20 -26.19
N LEU A 43 -2.22 4.63 -26.16
CA LEU A 43 -1.67 3.91 -25.02
C LEU A 43 -1.26 4.86 -23.89
N LEU A 44 -0.63 5.99 -24.23
CA LEU A 44 -0.20 6.99 -23.25
C LEU A 44 -1.38 7.67 -22.53
N PRO A 45 -2.43 8.12 -23.24
CA PRO A 45 -3.65 8.63 -22.60
C PRO A 45 -4.33 7.60 -21.70
N ALA A 46 -4.43 6.34 -22.13
CA ALA A 46 -5.05 5.27 -21.35
C ALA A 46 -4.28 4.98 -20.05
N LEU A 47 -2.93 4.99 -20.10
CA LEU A 47 -2.09 4.89 -18.91
C LEU A 47 -2.30 6.07 -17.96
N GLY A 48 -2.45 7.29 -18.49
CA GLY A 48 -2.74 8.48 -17.68
C GLY A 48 -4.08 8.38 -16.93
N VAL A 49 -5.12 7.87 -17.58
CA VAL A 49 -6.43 7.63 -16.96
C VAL A 49 -6.34 6.54 -15.89
N ALA A 50 -5.67 5.42 -16.18
CA ALA A 50 -5.44 4.35 -15.22
C ALA A 50 -4.66 4.84 -13.99
N ALA A 51 -3.58 5.59 -14.20
CA ALA A 51 -2.76 6.16 -13.13
C ALA A 51 -3.55 7.14 -12.26
N LYS A 52 -4.39 8.00 -12.86
CA LYS A 52 -5.28 8.90 -12.13
C LYS A 52 -6.34 8.13 -11.33
N GLY A 53 -6.88 7.06 -11.92
CA GLY A 53 -7.84 6.16 -11.27
C GLY A 53 -7.24 5.38 -10.09
N LEU A 54 -5.95 5.08 -10.12
CA LEU A 54 -5.23 4.38 -9.05
C LEU A 54 -4.53 5.32 -8.05
N GLY A 55 -4.46 6.62 -8.35
CA GLY A 55 -3.71 7.59 -7.55
C GLY A 55 -4.21 7.71 -6.10
N TRP A 56 -5.50 7.48 -5.87
CA TRP A 56 -6.08 7.49 -4.51
C TRP A 56 -5.56 6.36 -3.64
N ALA A 57 -5.20 5.22 -4.23
CA ALA A 57 -4.74 4.03 -3.52
C ALA A 57 -3.27 4.15 -3.06
N LEU A 58 -2.49 5.05 -3.68
CA LEU A 58 -1.07 5.19 -3.40
C LEU A 58 -0.81 5.61 -1.95
N MET A 59 -1.55 6.62 -1.46
CA MET A 59 -1.37 7.14 -0.11
C MET A 59 -1.74 6.16 1.01
N PRO A 60 -2.92 5.52 1.02
CA PRO A 60 -3.26 4.56 2.08
C PRO A 60 -2.39 3.30 2.03
N PHE A 61 -1.92 2.89 0.84
CA PHE A 61 -0.97 1.80 0.70
C PHE A 61 0.40 2.15 1.31
N LEU A 62 1.01 3.25 0.86
CA LEU A 62 2.32 3.69 1.36
C LEU A 62 2.26 4.07 2.84
N GLY A 63 1.21 4.77 3.27
CA GLY A 63 0.98 5.11 4.67
C GLY A 63 0.86 3.85 5.53
N GLY A 64 0.14 2.83 5.05
CA GLY A 64 0.04 1.55 5.73
C GLY A 64 1.39 0.85 5.91
N LEU A 65 2.19 0.79 4.85
CA LEU A 65 3.53 0.20 4.88
C LEU A 65 4.49 0.96 5.81
N LEU A 66 4.46 2.29 5.78
CA LEU A 66 5.28 3.13 6.66
C LEU A 66 4.90 2.94 8.12
N LEU A 67 3.59 2.84 8.44
CA LEU A 67 3.12 2.55 9.79
C LEU A 67 3.57 1.17 10.29
N MET A 68 3.52 0.14 9.43
CA MET A 68 4.03 -1.19 9.76
C MET A 68 5.55 -1.18 10.00
N GLY A 69 6.30 -0.51 9.14
CA GLY A 69 7.75 -0.35 9.29
C GLY A 69 8.13 0.37 10.58
N PHE A 70 7.46 1.48 10.86
CA PHE A 70 7.66 2.26 12.08
C PHE A 70 7.30 1.46 13.34
N ALA A 71 6.18 0.74 13.32
CA ALA A 71 5.79 -0.15 14.41
C ALA A 71 6.86 -1.21 14.70
N ARG A 72 7.47 -1.78 13.66
CA ARG A 72 8.56 -2.77 13.81
C ARG A 72 9.79 -2.16 14.48
N ILE A 73 10.18 -0.94 14.10
CA ILE A 73 11.29 -0.21 14.75
C ILE A 73 10.98 -0.01 16.23
N MET A 74 9.77 0.43 16.58
CA MET A 74 9.37 0.65 17.97
C MET A 74 9.38 -0.65 18.81
N MET A 75 8.99 -1.79 18.23
CA MET A 75 9.08 -3.08 18.91
C MET A 75 10.54 -3.48 19.17
N LEU A 76 11.43 -3.29 18.20
CA LEU A 76 12.86 -3.56 18.34
C LEU A 76 13.48 -2.69 19.44
N LEU A 77 13.22 -1.38 19.43
CA LEU A 77 13.68 -0.47 20.48
C LEU A 77 13.15 -0.87 21.86
N GLY A 78 11.89 -1.29 21.94
CA GLY A 78 11.31 -1.83 23.18
C GLY A 78 12.02 -3.08 23.68
N SER A 79 12.35 -4.01 22.78
CA SER A 79 13.12 -5.22 23.13
C SER A 79 14.55 -4.91 23.56
N ILE A 80 15.22 -3.95 22.89
CA ILE A 80 16.58 -3.50 23.24
C ILE A 80 16.57 -2.85 24.63
N ASN A 81 15.62 -1.94 24.91
CA ASN A 81 15.51 -1.31 26.22
C ASN A 81 15.27 -2.34 27.34
N ARG A 82 14.45 -3.37 27.07
CA ARG A 82 14.25 -4.46 28.02
C ARG A 82 15.52 -5.30 28.22
N ALA A 83 16.27 -5.58 27.16
CA ALA A 83 17.54 -6.30 27.25
C ALA A 83 18.61 -5.51 28.03
N LEU A 84 18.66 -4.18 27.84
CA LEU A 84 19.61 -3.30 28.53
C LEU A 84 19.32 -3.14 30.03
N LYS A 85 18.05 -3.23 30.44
CA LYS A 85 17.67 -3.14 31.86
C LYS A 85 18.00 -4.41 32.66
N GLY A 86 18.44 -5.49 32.00
CA GLY A 86 18.75 -6.77 32.62
C GLY A 86 17.49 -7.52 33.09
N PRO A 87 17.60 -8.83 33.37
CA PRO A 87 16.55 -9.56 34.06
C PRO A 87 16.44 -9.00 35.49
N ALA A 88 15.22 -8.60 35.88
CA ALA A 88 14.92 -8.32 37.28
C ALA A 88 15.00 -9.60 38.12
#